data_AF-A0A1X6Z5X5-F1
#
_entry.id   AF-A0A1X6Z5X5-F1
#
_cell.length_a   1.000
_cell.length_b   1.000
_cell.length_c   1.000
_cell.angle_alpha   90.00
_cell.angle_beta   90.00
_cell.angle_gamma   90.00
#
_symmetry.space_group_name_H-M   'P 1'
#
loop_
_entity.id
_entity.type
_entity.pdbx_description
1 polymer ?
#
loop_
_entity_poly.entity_id
_entity_poly.type
_entity_poly.pdbx_seq_one_letter_code
_entity_poly.pdbx_strand_id
1 'polypeptide(L)'
;MFRSSLPVLPVLLAILLGAAQGRAEGLFSPAGGPLLRAGSALVPQSDAESATNVALAAPAPGAGSLFSGRAAAGLFAPVGTGRGAGARTAVPLGPGAPTAARIRDLIGRAEAGRMGYDAVQHGARIKPPRAPTQMRVSDIYHWIDQTPGQPHAIGRYQFIPATLRRLIRALDIDGDARFSPALQDRLADRLLAEAGLADALAGQISRRTFMRNLARIWAGLPLPSGRSYYHGYAGNAATMSWTAFDSAMARIMPG
;
A
#
# COMPACT_ATOMS: atom_id res chain seq x y z
N MET A 1 11.05 -47.90 -35.27
CA MET A 1 10.28 -46.65 -35.41
C MET A 1 9.75 -46.26 -34.04
N PHE A 2 10.45 -45.39 -33.30
CA PHE A 2 9.96 -44.81 -32.05
C PHE A 2 10.05 -43.29 -32.18
N ARG A 3 8.91 -42.60 -32.15
CA ARG A 3 8.84 -41.14 -32.09
C ARG A 3 8.75 -40.74 -30.61
N SER A 4 9.84 -40.20 -30.08
CA SER A 4 9.89 -39.53 -28.78
C SER A 4 9.38 -38.10 -28.95
N SER A 5 8.31 -37.75 -28.25
CA SER A 5 7.78 -36.38 -28.17
C SER A 5 8.12 -35.81 -26.80
N LEU A 6 9.11 -34.92 -26.73
CA LEU A 6 9.41 -34.11 -25.54
C LEU A 6 8.41 -32.95 -25.44
N PRO A 7 7.79 -32.66 -24.28
CA PRO A 7 7.07 -31.41 -24.10
C PRO A 7 8.06 -30.28 -23.75
N VAL A 8 8.10 -29.26 -24.61
CA VAL A 8 8.79 -28.00 -24.38
C VAL A 8 8.01 -27.19 -23.33
N LEU A 9 8.66 -26.88 -22.21
CA LEU A 9 8.13 -26.06 -21.12
C LEU A 9 8.65 -24.62 -21.28
N PRO A 10 7.83 -23.55 -21.30
CA PRO A 10 8.36 -22.20 -21.27
C PRO A 10 8.61 -21.74 -19.82
N VAL A 11 9.85 -21.33 -19.58
CA VAL A 11 10.38 -20.67 -18.39
C VAL A 11 9.81 -19.24 -18.29
N LEU A 12 9.36 -18.84 -17.10
CA LEU A 12 8.80 -17.51 -16.82
C LEU A 12 9.93 -16.55 -16.41
N LEU A 13 10.28 -15.62 -17.30
CA LEU A 13 11.27 -14.56 -17.06
C LEU A 13 10.59 -13.20 -17.31
N ALA A 14 10.20 -12.51 -16.24
CA ALA A 14 9.83 -11.11 -16.31
C ALA A 14 11.08 -10.27 -16.03
N ILE A 15 11.85 -9.98 -17.08
CA ILE A 15 12.90 -8.95 -17.05
C ILE A 15 12.20 -7.58 -17.13
N LEU A 16 12.43 -6.75 -16.12
CA LEU A 16 12.38 -5.29 -16.25
C LEU A 16 13.71 -4.85 -16.87
N LEU A 17 13.71 -4.50 -18.15
CA LEU A 17 14.79 -3.71 -18.74
C LEU A 17 14.19 -2.73 -19.75
N GLY A 18 14.21 -1.45 -19.38
CA GLY A 18 14.04 -0.36 -20.31
C GLY A 18 15.29 -0.24 -21.16
N ALA A 19 15.12 -0.34 -22.48
CA ALA A 19 16.12 0.10 -23.45
C ALA A 19 15.66 1.46 -23.99
N ALA A 20 16.50 2.46 -23.74
CA ALA A 20 16.42 3.77 -24.36
C ALA A 20 16.93 3.71 -25.80
N GLN A 21 16.30 4.46 -26.73
CA GLN A 21 16.93 5.53 -27.53
C GLN A 21 16.06 5.94 -28.73
N GLY A 22 15.85 7.25 -28.90
CA GLY A 22 15.20 7.85 -30.07
C GLY A 22 14.77 9.31 -29.86
N ARG A 23 15.72 10.22 -30.07
CA ARG A 23 15.74 11.71 -29.95
C ARG A 23 14.51 12.50 -30.42
N ALA A 24 14.20 13.60 -29.71
CA ALA A 24 14.07 14.97 -30.25
C ALA A 24 13.86 16.02 -29.13
N GLU A 25 14.71 17.06 -29.15
CA GLU A 25 14.47 18.49 -28.86
C GLU A 25 13.81 18.94 -27.53
N GLY A 26 14.43 19.96 -26.93
CA GLY A 26 14.18 20.41 -25.57
C GLY A 26 13.12 21.49 -25.40
N LEU A 27 12.93 21.88 -24.15
CA LEU A 27 12.38 23.17 -23.74
C LEU A 27 12.72 23.38 -22.26
N PHE A 28 13.07 24.63 -21.94
CA PHE A 28 13.44 25.21 -20.64
C PHE A 28 14.95 25.30 -20.33
N SER A 29 15.50 26.38 -20.89
CA SER A 29 16.50 27.26 -20.28
C SER A 29 15.95 27.88 -18.98
N PRO A 30 16.82 28.34 -18.05
CA PRO A 30 16.94 29.79 -17.93
C PRO A 30 18.39 30.27 -17.78
N ALA A 31 18.63 31.45 -18.37
CA ALA A 31 19.83 32.24 -18.27
C ALA A 31 19.93 32.99 -16.94
N GLY A 32 21.17 33.32 -16.54
CA GLY A 32 21.46 34.45 -15.65
C GLY A 32 22.49 34.18 -14.56
N GLY A 33 23.78 34.26 -14.89
CA GLY A 33 24.80 34.76 -13.95
C GLY A 33 24.92 36.30 -14.06
N PRO A 34 25.88 36.99 -13.39
CA PRO A 34 27.15 36.40 -12.95
C PRO A 34 27.86 37.00 -11.68
N LEU A 35 28.90 36.28 -11.23
CA LEU A 35 30.26 36.73 -10.82
C LEU A 35 30.61 37.28 -9.40
N LEU A 36 31.70 36.66 -8.86
CA LEU A 36 32.80 37.15 -8.00
C LEU A 36 32.51 37.46 -6.52
N ARG A 37 33.46 37.45 -5.56
CA ARG A 37 34.69 36.71 -5.20
C ARG A 37 35.16 37.39 -3.88
N ALA A 38 35.47 36.58 -2.87
CA ALA A 38 36.25 36.81 -1.63
C ALA A 38 36.73 38.24 -1.21
N GLY A 39 36.58 38.56 0.09
CA GLY A 39 37.40 39.58 0.78
C GLY A 39 36.92 39.98 2.19
N SER A 40 37.66 39.51 3.20
CA SER A 40 37.99 40.07 4.53
C SER A 40 37.00 40.82 5.46
N ALA A 41 36.98 40.29 6.70
CA ALA A 41 36.85 40.89 8.04
C ALA A 41 36.65 42.41 8.24
N LEU A 42 35.72 42.77 9.15
CA LEU A 42 35.93 43.62 10.34
C LEU A 42 34.63 43.73 11.20
N VAL A 43 34.80 43.52 12.52
CA VAL A 43 33.89 43.71 13.69
C VAL A 43 33.76 45.23 13.98
N PRO A 44 32.70 45.84 14.59
CA PRO A 44 32.11 45.55 15.93
C PRO A 44 30.56 45.67 16.05
N GLN A 45 29.90 44.92 16.94
CA GLN A 45 29.58 45.21 18.36
C GLN A 45 29.09 46.63 18.67
N SER A 46 27.83 46.75 19.11
CA SER A 46 27.35 47.81 20.00
C SER A 46 26.14 47.34 20.81
N ASP A 47 26.26 47.55 22.11
CA ASP A 47 25.35 47.29 23.23
C ASP A 47 24.02 48.09 23.12
N ALA A 48 22.88 47.55 23.54
CA ALA A 48 22.22 47.66 24.85
C ALA A 48 21.36 48.93 25.06
N GLU A 49 20.43 48.76 26.01
CA GLU A 49 19.54 49.76 26.65
C GLU A 49 18.22 50.05 25.93
N SER A 50 17.08 50.26 26.59
CA SER A 50 16.60 50.18 27.98
C SER A 50 15.15 50.65 27.91
N ALA A 51 14.19 50.03 28.61
CA ALA A 51 13.04 50.76 29.20
C ALA A 51 12.04 49.84 29.95
N THR A 52 12.11 49.96 31.27
CA THR A 52 11.00 50.33 32.17
C THR A 52 9.86 49.34 32.45
N ASN A 53 9.85 48.85 33.70
CA ASN A 53 8.67 48.37 34.41
C ASN A 53 7.75 49.53 34.82
N VAL A 54 6.45 49.45 34.54
CA VAL A 54 5.39 50.08 35.36
C VAL A 54 4.16 49.16 35.39
N ALA A 55 3.62 48.98 36.59
CA ALA A 55 2.50 48.10 36.91
C ALA A 55 1.12 48.80 36.88
N LEU A 56 0.09 47.95 36.78
CA LEU A 56 -1.31 48.07 37.23
C LEU A 56 -2.29 49.06 36.55
N ALA A 57 -3.29 48.48 35.84
CA ALA A 57 -4.73 48.77 36.03
C ALA A 57 -5.61 47.74 35.26
N ALA A 58 -6.54 47.08 35.98
CA ALA A 58 -7.63 46.21 35.48
C ALA A 58 -8.87 47.08 35.09
N PRO A 59 -10.04 46.60 34.55
CA PRO A 59 -10.67 45.28 34.79
C PRO A 59 -11.63 44.63 33.73
N ALA A 60 -12.01 43.38 34.04
CA ALA A 60 -13.33 42.70 33.83
C ALA A 60 -13.67 42.04 32.44
N PRO A 61 -14.72 41.19 32.36
CA PRO A 61 -14.62 39.73 32.60
C PRO A 61 -15.19 38.88 31.44
N GLY A 62 -14.80 37.61 31.31
CA GLY A 62 -15.55 36.69 30.45
C GLY A 62 -14.87 35.36 30.11
N ALA A 63 -15.60 34.28 30.41
CA ALA A 63 -15.51 32.95 29.81
C ALA A 63 -14.34 32.01 30.24
N GLY A 64 -14.61 31.25 31.31
CA GLY A 64 -14.65 29.78 31.24
C GLY A 64 -13.40 29.04 30.78
N SER A 65 -12.40 28.93 31.66
CA SER A 65 -11.28 28.01 31.51
C SER A 65 -11.74 26.55 31.71
N LEU A 66 -11.64 25.72 30.66
CA LEU A 66 -12.03 24.30 30.61
C LEU A 66 -10.96 23.34 31.15
N PHE A 67 -10.10 23.80 32.05
CA PHE A 67 -9.05 22.96 32.65
C PHE A 67 -9.11 23.01 34.16
N SER A 68 -10.15 22.40 34.72
CA SER A 68 -10.19 21.97 36.11
C SER A 68 -10.57 20.50 36.13
N GLY A 69 -9.60 19.61 36.35
CA GLY A 69 -9.90 18.18 36.46
C GLY A 69 -8.79 17.16 36.22
N ARG A 70 -7.51 17.52 36.08
CA ARG A 70 -6.43 16.51 36.06
C ARG A 70 -5.70 16.49 37.40
N ALA A 71 -6.19 15.61 38.29
CA ALA A 71 -5.48 15.22 39.49
C ALA A 71 -4.12 14.61 39.14
N ALA A 72 -3.14 14.93 39.99
CA ALA A 72 -1.74 14.59 39.86
C ALA A 72 -1.51 13.06 39.78
N ALA A 73 -0.87 12.62 38.69
CA ALA A 73 -0.09 11.41 38.65
C ALA A 73 1.29 11.80 38.11
N GLY A 74 2.31 11.65 38.95
CA GLY A 74 3.66 12.18 38.74
C GLY A 74 4.36 11.64 37.50
N LEU A 75 5.32 12.44 37.00
CA LEU A 75 6.09 12.19 35.78
C LEU A 75 7.09 11.02 35.88
N PHE A 76 7.09 10.27 36.99
CA PHE A 76 7.99 9.14 37.21
C PHE A 76 7.24 8.03 37.96
N ALA A 77 6.49 7.21 37.22
CA ALA A 77 6.00 5.93 37.71
C ALA A 77 6.87 4.80 37.10
N PRO A 78 7.36 3.82 37.88
CA PRO A 78 8.24 2.78 37.37
C PRO A 78 7.47 1.83 36.45
N VAL A 79 7.99 1.64 35.24
CA VAL A 79 7.48 0.65 34.28
C VAL A 79 7.71 -0.74 34.87
N GLY A 80 6.62 -1.38 35.29
CA GLY A 80 6.60 -2.79 35.63
C GLY A 80 6.92 -3.63 34.39
N THR A 81 7.93 -4.49 34.53
CA THR A 81 8.35 -5.47 33.53
C THR A 81 7.29 -6.56 33.38
N GLY A 82 6.47 -6.44 32.34
CA GLY A 82 5.51 -7.45 31.89
C GLY A 82 5.78 -7.85 30.45
N ARG A 83 6.13 -9.12 30.26
CA ARG A 83 6.64 -9.76 29.04
C ARG A 83 5.50 -10.06 28.07
N GLY A 84 5.62 -9.63 26.80
CA GLY A 84 4.99 -10.31 25.66
C GLY A 84 3.94 -9.53 24.85
N ALA A 85 4.00 -9.74 23.54
CA ALA A 85 3.13 -9.25 22.45
C ALA A 85 3.38 -7.81 21.98
N GLY A 86 4.22 -7.69 20.95
CA GLY A 86 4.40 -6.47 20.19
C GLY A 86 3.07 -5.93 19.68
N ALA A 87 2.65 -4.82 20.26
CA ALA A 87 1.67 -3.92 19.68
C ALA A 87 2.30 -3.30 18.42
N ARG A 88 2.25 -4.06 17.31
CA ARG A 88 2.56 -3.56 15.98
C ARG A 88 1.58 -2.44 15.70
N THR A 89 2.08 -1.22 15.56
CA THR A 89 1.38 -0.04 15.05
C THR A 89 0.54 -0.42 13.85
N ALA A 90 -0.77 -0.57 14.07
CA ALA A 90 -1.73 -0.54 13.00
C ALA A 90 -1.57 0.83 12.35
N VAL A 91 -1.33 0.87 11.03
CA VAL A 91 -1.45 2.10 10.28
C VAL A 91 -2.90 2.55 10.49
N PRO A 92 -3.17 3.70 11.13
CA PRO A 92 -4.53 4.15 11.30
C PRO A 92 -5.07 4.37 9.89
N LEU A 93 -6.00 3.51 9.47
CA LEU A 93 -6.85 3.83 8.33
C LEU A 93 -7.60 5.09 8.80
N GLY A 94 -7.27 6.24 8.19
CA GLY A 94 -7.94 7.50 8.47
C GLY A 94 -9.44 7.43 8.12
N PRO A 95 -10.10 8.56 7.89
CA PRO A 95 -11.54 8.62 7.58
C PRO A 95 -12.04 7.67 6.46
N GLY A 96 -11.14 7.17 5.62
CA GLY A 96 -11.43 6.20 4.56
C GLY A 96 -11.49 4.72 4.95
N ALA A 97 -11.39 4.33 6.24
CA ALA A 97 -11.43 2.91 6.65
C ALA A 97 -12.67 2.14 6.14
N PRO A 98 -13.91 2.70 6.20
CA PRO A 98 -15.08 2.03 5.62
C PRO A 98 -15.00 1.91 4.09
N THR A 99 -14.43 2.92 3.42
CA THR A 99 -14.23 2.92 1.97
C THR A 99 -13.24 1.84 1.54
N ALA A 100 -12.08 1.75 2.21
CA ALA A 100 -11.08 0.74 1.94
C ALA A 100 -11.66 -0.68 2.08
N ALA A 101 -12.44 -0.93 3.13
CA ALA A 101 -13.12 -2.22 3.33
C ALA A 101 -14.05 -2.58 2.15
N ARG A 102 -14.85 -1.64 1.66
CA ARG A 102 -15.75 -1.88 0.52
C ARG A 102 -15.01 -2.09 -0.80
N ILE A 103 -13.89 -1.40 -1.01
CA ILE A 103 -13.02 -1.61 -2.18
C ILE A 103 -12.38 -3.01 -2.09
N ARG A 104 -11.85 -3.39 -0.93
CA ARG A 104 -11.32 -4.74 -0.68
C ARG A 104 -12.36 -5.82 -0.95
N ASP A 105 -13.62 -5.60 -0.57
CA ASP A 105 -14.70 -6.54 -0.86
C ASP A 105 -14.96 -6.69 -2.35
N LEU A 106 -14.88 -5.59 -3.11
CA LEU A 106 -15.02 -5.61 -4.55
C LEU A 106 -13.87 -6.37 -5.22
N ILE A 107 -12.63 -6.13 -4.78
CA ILE A 107 -11.44 -6.86 -5.25
C ILE A 107 -11.57 -8.35 -4.93
N GLY A 108 -11.89 -8.70 -3.67
CA GLY A 108 -12.00 -10.09 -3.25
C GLY A 108 -13.05 -10.88 -4.03
N ARG A 109 -14.17 -10.24 -4.41
CA ARG A 109 -15.16 -10.86 -5.31
C ARG A 109 -14.60 -11.14 -6.70
N ALA A 110 -13.80 -10.21 -7.25
CA ALA A 110 -13.15 -10.40 -8.55
C ALA A 110 -12.09 -11.51 -8.52
N GLU A 111 -11.26 -11.53 -7.49
CA GLU A 111 -10.04 -12.35 -7.45
C GLU A 111 -10.28 -13.75 -6.90
N ALA A 112 -11.13 -13.89 -5.88
CA ALA A 112 -11.27 -15.12 -5.12
C ALA A 112 -12.69 -15.72 -5.15
N GLY A 113 -13.69 -14.95 -5.59
CA GLY A 113 -15.09 -15.38 -5.59
C GLY A 113 -15.53 -15.93 -4.23
N ARG A 114 -16.11 -17.13 -4.22
CA ARG A 114 -16.57 -17.82 -3.00
C ARG A 114 -15.45 -18.34 -2.10
N MET A 115 -14.24 -18.52 -2.61
CA MET A 115 -13.13 -19.09 -1.84
C MET A 115 -12.54 -18.10 -0.84
N GLY A 116 -12.73 -16.79 -1.08
CA GLY A 116 -12.34 -15.74 -0.15
C GLY A 116 -10.89 -15.83 0.30
N TYR A 117 -10.65 -15.70 1.61
CA TYR A 117 -9.31 -15.72 2.21
C TYR A 117 -8.54 -17.02 2.05
N ASP A 118 -9.22 -18.11 1.70
CA ASP A 118 -8.61 -19.42 1.48
C ASP A 118 -8.45 -19.78 0.00
N ALA A 119 -8.63 -18.80 -0.90
CA ALA A 119 -8.42 -19.00 -2.32
C ALA A 119 -6.98 -19.39 -2.65
N VAL A 120 -6.83 -20.37 -3.53
CA VAL A 120 -5.57 -20.81 -4.10
C VAL A 120 -5.79 -20.90 -5.59
N GLN A 121 -4.83 -20.40 -6.39
CA GLN A 121 -4.98 -20.41 -7.84
C GLN A 121 -5.32 -21.82 -8.36
N HIS A 122 -6.33 -21.91 -9.21
CA HIS A 122 -6.88 -23.15 -9.74
C HIS A 122 -5.80 -23.97 -10.46
N GLY A 123 -4.94 -23.31 -11.25
CA GLY A 123 -3.83 -23.93 -11.96
C GLY A 123 -2.68 -24.47 -11.10
N ALA A 124 -2.68 -24.26 -9.77
CA ALA A 124 -1.71 -24.88 -8.88
C ALA A 124 -1.97 -26.40 -8.81
N ARG A 125 -1.02 -27.18 -9.35
CA ARG A 125 -1.10 -28.66 -9.40
C ARG A 125 -0.99 -29.27 -8.01
N ILE A 126 -0.05 -28.77 -7.21
CA ILE A 126 0.14 -29.18 -5.82
C ILE A 126 -0.43 -28.07 -4.93
N LYS A 127 -1.51 -28.36 -4.22
CA LYS A 127 -2.16 -27.41 -3.29
C LYS A 127 -1.35 -27.27 -1.99
N PRO A 128 -1.48 -26.14 -1.27
CA PRO A 128 -0.87 -26.00 0.04
C PRO A 128 -1.42 -27.07 1.02
N PRO A 129 -0.64 -27.46 2.03
CA PRO A 129 -1.01 -28.55 2.95
C PRO A 129 -2.19 -28.19 3.87
N ARG A 130 -2.54 -26.90 3.99
CA ARG A 130 -3.66 -26.40 4.78
C ARG A 130 -4.31 -25.23 4.04
N ALA A 131 -5.50 -24.84 4.49
CA ALA A 131 -6.14 -23.62 4.02
C ALA A 131 -5.23 -22.39 4.30
N PRO A 132 -5.11 -21.42 3.38
CA PRO A 132 -4.24 -20.25 3.55
C PRO A 132 -4.36 -19.54 4.90
N THR A 133 -5.58 -19.36 5.44
CA THR A 133 -5.80 -18.70 6.74
C THR A 133 -5.25 -19.48 7.94
N GLN A 134 -4.97 -20.78 7.77
CA GLN A 134 -4.40 -21.66 8.78
C GLN A 134 -2.87 -21.78 8.69
N MET A 135 -2.26 -21.19 7.67
CA MET A 135 -0.82 -21.22 7.42
C MET A 135 -0.10 -20.03 8.06
N ARG A 136 1.18 -20.21 8.40
CA ARG A 136 2.11 -19.09 8.61
C ARG A 136 2.60 -18.57 7.26
N VAL A 137 3.13 -17.35 7.24
CA VAL A 137 3.79 -16.81 6.03
C VAL A 137 4.96 -17.70 5.60
N SER A 138 5.72 -18.23 6.55
CA SER A 138 6.80 -19.21 6.32
C SER A 138 6.31 -20.50 5.67
N ASP A 139 5.17 -21.06 6.12
CA ASP A 139 4.56 -22.24 5.51
C ASP A 139 4.22 -21.99 4.02
N ILE A 140 3.76 -20.78 3.68
CA ILE A 140 3.42 -20.40 2.30
C ILE A 140 4.69 -20.34 1.44
N TYR A 141 5.77 -19.76 1.93
CA TYR A 141 7.04 -19.73 1.21
C TYR A 141 7.62 -21.12 1.02
N HIS A 142 7.57 -21.96 2.05
CA HIS A 142 7.99 -23.35 1.94
C HIS A 142 7.19 -24.10 0.87
N TRP A 143 5.85 -23.93 0.83
CA TRP A 143 5.02 -24.51 -0.25
C TRP A 143 5.44 -24.01 -1.64
N ILE A 144 5.71 -22.70 -1.78
CA ILE A 144 6.17 -22.12 -3.05
C ILE A 144 7.49 -22.77 -3.51
N ASP A 145 8.48 -22.85 -2.61
CA ASP A 145 9.82 -23.36 -2.92
C ASP A 145 9.80 -24.85 -3.26
N GLN A 146 8.94 -25.64 -2.61
CA GLN A 146 8.78 -27.07 -2.88
C GLN A 146 8.01 -27.38 -4.17
N THR A 147 7.35 -26.39 -4.77
CA THR A 147 6.49 -26.60 -5.94
C THR A 147 6.88 -25.67 -7.10
N PRO A 148 8.13 -25.74 -7.61
CA PRO A 148 8.58 -24.84 -8.66
C PRO A 148 7.79 -25.03 -9.97
N GLY A 149 7.62 -23.93 -10.71
CA GLY A 149 7.03 -23.96 -12.06
C GLY A 149 5.49 -24.09 -12.12
N GLN A 150 4.78 -23.95 -11.00
CA GLN A 150 3.31 -23.81 -10.99
C GLN A 150 2.91 -22.37 -10.61
N PRO A 151 1.66 -21.93 -10.82
CA PRO A 151 1.20 -20.65 -10.31
C PRO A 151 0.91 -20.72 -8.80
N HIS A 152 1.27 -19.67 -8.07
CA HIS A 152 1.14 -19.60 -6.60
C HIS A 152 0.35 -18.40 -6.09
N ALA A 153 -0.57 -17.86 -6.91
CA ALA A 153 -1.46 -16.81 -6.39
C ALA A 153 -2.33 -17.37 -5.26
N ILE A 154 -2.35 -16.68 -4.11
CA ILE A 154 -2.93 -17.18 -2.86
C ILE A 154 -3.68 -16.08 -2.10
N GLY A 155 -4.71 -16.49 -1.36
CA GLY A 155 -5.54 -15.64 -0.54
C GLY A 155 -6.61 -14.87 -1.31
N ARG A 156 -7.40 -14.09 -0.55
CA ARG A 156 -8.55 -13.30 -1.05
C ARG A 156 -8.17 -12.34 -2.16
N TYR A 157 -6.93 -11.89 -2.15
CA TYR A 157 -6.39 -10.88 -3.06
C TYR A 157 -5.39 -11.46 -4.07
N GLN A 158 -5.32 -12.79 -4.19
CA GLN A 158 -4.49 -13.52 -5.16
C GLN A 158 -3.04 -13.03 -5.22
N PHE A 159 -2.38 -12.91 -4.06
CA PHE A 159 -1.00 -12.43 -3.98
C PHE A 159 -0.05 -13.41 -4.68
N ILE A 160 0.67 -12.94 -5.70
CA ILE A 160 1.75 -13.70 -6.33
C ILE A 160 3.04 -13.65 -5.47
N PRO A 161 3.96 -14.63 -5.58
CA PRO A 161 5.13 -14.74 -4.70
C PRO A 161 5.98 -13.48 -4.60
N ALA A 162 6.24 -12.81 -5.73
CA ALA A 162 7.05 -11.58 -5.74
C ALA A 162 6.39 -10.45 -4.95
N THR A 163 5.09 -10.25 -5.15
CA THR A 163 4.30 -9.23 -4.44
C THR A 163 4.21 -9.55 -2.95
N LEU A 164 3.90 -10.81 -2.59
CA LEU A 164 3.83 -11.23 -1.19
C LEU A 164 5.17 -10.97 -0.47
N ARG A 165 6.30 -11.39 -1.06
CA ARG A 165 7.64 -11.14 -0.49
C ARG A 165 7.93 -9.65 -0.32
N ARG A 166 7.56 -8.81 -1.30
CA ARG A 166 7.75 -7.35 -1.22
C ARG A 166 6.94 -6.76 -0.06
N LEU A 167 5.67 -7.14 0.08
CA LEU A 167 4.78 -6.59 1.10
C LEU A 167 5.17 -7.04 2.51
N ILE A 168 5.54 -8.32 2.69
CA ILE A 168 5.98 -8.85 3.99
C ILE A 168 7.23 -8.10 4.48
N ARG A 169 8.21 -7.85 3.60
CA ARG A 169 9.38 -7.02 3.94
C ARG A 169 9.00 -5.56 4.22
N ALA A 170 8.19 -4.95 3.36
CA ALA A 170 7.84 -3.54 3.48
C ALA A 170 7.04 -3.21 4.76
N LEU A 171 6.30 -4.19 5.29
CA LEU A 171 5.47 -4.03 6.49
C LEU A 171 6.08 -4.67 7.75
N ASP A 172 7.33 -5.15 7.65
CA ASP A 172 8.07 -5.84 8.71
C ASP A 172 7.23 -6.96 9.37
N ILE A 173 6.65 -7.81 8.53
CA ILE A 173 5.82 -8.94 8.97
C ILE A 173 6.73 -10.12 9.27
N ASP A 174 6.55 -10.68 10.46
CA ASP A 174 7.24 -11.89 10.89
C ASP A 174 6.85 -13.08 10.00
N GLY A 175 7.82 -13.91 9.62
CA GLY A 175 7.55 -15.15 8.87
C GLY A 175 6.62 -16.11 9.61
N ASP A 176 6.64 -16.10 10.93
CA ASP A 176 5.77 -16.92 11.76
C ASP A 176 4.36 -16.32 11.96
N ALA A 177 4.11 -15.11 11.45
CA ALA A 177 2.78 -14.53 11.48
C ALA A 177 1.78 -15.42 10.71
N ARG A 178 0.59 -15.62 11.29
CA ARG A 178 -0.50 -16.32 10.60
C ARG A 178 -0.96 -15.48 9.40
N PHE A 179 -1.15 -16.13 8.26
CA PHE A 179 -1.74 -15.55 7.04
C PHE A 179 -3.27 -15.39 7.15
N SER A 180 -3.67 -14.84 8.30
CA SER A 180 -5.05 -14.58 8.72
C SER A 180 -5.75 -13.59 7.78
N PRO A 181 -7.10 -13.56 7.79
CA PRO A 181 -7.86 -12.54 7.07
C PRO A 181 -7.37 -11.11 7.34
N ALA A 182 -7.10 -10.78 8.60
CA ALA A 182 -6.60 -9.46 8.99
C ALA A 182 -5.21 -9.14 8.40
N LEU A 183 -4.33 -10.13 8.30
CA LEU A 183 -3.03 -9.93 7.64
C LEU A 183 -3.21 -9.72 6.13
N GLN A 184 -4.06 -10.53 5.48
CA GLN A 184 -4.36 -10.37 4.05
C GLN A 184 -4.95 -8.98 3.76
N ASP A 185 -5.88 -8.51 4.59
CA ASP A 185 -6.47 -7.18 4.52
C ASP A 185 -5.42 -6.08 4.66
N ARG A 186 -4.51 -6.20 5.63
CA ARG A 186 -3.41 -5.23 5.83
C ARG A 186 -2.44 -5.19 4.64
N LEU A 187 -2.17 -6.34 4.03
CA LEU A 187 -1.35 -6.42 2.81
C LEU A 187 -2.08 -5.76 1.62
N ALA A 188 -3.39 -5.96 1.50
CA ALA A 188 -4.20 -5.31 0.48
C ALA A 188 -4.29 -3.79 0.69
N ASP A 189 -4.40 -3.31 1.93
CA ASP A 189 -4.41 -1.88 2.24
C ASP A 189 -3.14 -1.18 1.76
N ARG A 190 -1.98 -1.85 1.90
CA ARG A 190 -0.72 -1.33 1.35
C ARG A 190 -0.79 -1.19 -0.16
N LEU A 191 -1.37 -2.16 -0.87
CA LEU A 191 -1.56 -2.07 -2.32
C LEU A 191 -2.59 -1.01 -2.72
N LEU A 192 -3.64 -0.80 -1.93
CA LEU A 192 -4.61 0.29 -2.14
C LEU A 192 -3.95 1.67 -1.99
N ALA A 193 -3.08 1.82 -0.98
CA ALA A 193 -2.29 3.03 -0.81
C ALA A 193 -1.38 3.27 -2.02
N GLU A 194 -0.68 2.22 -2.51
CA GLU A 194 0.16 2.29 -3.71
C GLU A 194 -0.64 2.60 -5.00
N ALA A 195 -1.92 2.23 -5.05
CA ALA A 195 -2.81 2.57 -6.16
C ALA A 195 -3.29 4.03 -6.14
N GLY A 196 -3.05 4.77 -5.05
CA GLY A 196 -3.45 6.17 -4.89
C GLY A 196 -4.80 6.35 -4.18
N LEU A 197 -5.16 5.48 -3.22
CA LEU A 197 -6.43 5.60 -2.49
C LEU A 197 -6.57 6.96 -1.78
N ALA A 198 -5.50 7.45 -1.16
CA ALA A 198 -5.51 8.74 -0.48
C ALA A 198 -5.80 9.88 -1.47
N ASP A 199 -5.07 9.91 -2.59
CA ASP A 199 -5.23 10.90 -3.67
C ASP A 199 -6.64 10.85 -4.27
N ALA A 200 -7.20 9.64 -4.41
CA ALA A 200 -8.55 9.45 -4.93
C ALA A 200 -9.62 9.96 -3.95
N LEU A 201 -9.44 9.74 -2.65
CA LEU A 201 -10.31 10.27 -1.61
C LEU A 201 -10.21 11.79 -1.47
N ALA A 202 -9.04 12.36 -1.75
CA ALA A 202 -8.79 13.80 -1.76
C ALA A 202 -9.21 14.48 -3.08
N GLY A 203 -9.69 13.72 -4.09
CA GLY A 203 -10.04 14.24 -5.40
C GLY A 203 -8.85 14.65 -6.28
N GLN A 204 -7.62 14.32 -5.88
CA GLN A 204 -6.39 14.62 -6.62
C GLN A 204 -6.22 13.72 -7.85
N ILE A 205 -6.77 12.50 -7.80
CA ILE A 205 -6.94 11.65 -8.98
C ILE A 205 -8.42 11.28 -9.15
N SER A 206 -8.87 11.21 -10.40
CA SER A 206 -10.24 10.80 -10.69
C SER A 206 -10.51 9.36 -10.25
N ARG A 207 -11.76 9.03 -9.92
CA ARG A 207 -12.19 7.65 -9.64
C ARG A 207 -11.79 6.69 -10.76
N ARG A 208 -11.94 7.08 -12.03
CA ARG A 208 -11.56 6.25 -13.18
C ARG A 208 -10.04 6.05 -13.27
N THR A 209 -9.23 7.05 -12.91
CA THR A 209 -7.77 6.92 -12.81
C THR A 209 -7.40 5.91 -11.72
N PHE A 210 -7.98 6.04 -10.54
CA PHE A 210 -7.77 5.10 -9.43
C PHE A 210 -8.18 3.67 -9.81
N MET A 211 -9.34 3.48 -10.45
CA MET A 211 -9.79 2.18 -10.97
C MET A 211 -8.79 1.55 -11.95
N ARG A 212 -8.19 2.34 -12.84
CA ARG A 212 -7.13 1.85 -13.74
C ARG A 212 -5.88 1.43 -12.98
N ASN A 213 -5.51 2.15 -11.91
CA ASN A 213 -4.40 1.76 -11.05
C ASN A 213 -4.69 0.44 -10.34
N LEU A 214 -5.91 0.24 -9.84
CA LEU A 214 -6.34 -1.04 -9.26
C LEU A 214 -6.24 -2.19 -10.28
N ALA A 215 -6.71 -1.98 -11.52
CA ALA A 215 -6.65 -3.00 -12.58
C ALA A 215 -5.22 -3.37 -13.03
N ARG A 216 -4.22 -2.55 -12.69
CA ARG A 216 -2.79 -2.87 -12.88
C ARG A 216 -2.20 -3.68 -11.73
N ILE A 217 -2.93 -3.89 -10.64
CA ILE A 217 -2.49 -4.71 -9.51
C ILE A 217 -3.25 -6.04 -9.50
N TRP A 218 -4.56 -6.00 -9.79
CA TRP A 218 -5.47 -7.14 -9.70
C TRP A 218 -6.02 -7.50 -11.08
N ALA A 219 -5.70 -8.71 -11.53
CA ALA A 219 -5.98 -9.15 -12.90
C ALA A 219 -7.47 -9.38 -13.17
N GLY A 220 -8.26 -9.69 -12.15
CA GLY A 220 -9.71 -9.86 -12.23
C GLY A 220 -10.46 -8.55 -12.47
N LEU A 221 -9.82 -7.40 -12.26
CA LEU A 221 -10.46 -6.09 -12.51
C LEU A 221 -10.35 -5.68 -13.99
N PRO A 222 -11.45 -5.18 -14.58
CA PRO A 222 -11.47 -4.75 -15.98
C PRO A 222 -10.90 -3.34 -16.18
N LEU A 223 -10.28 -3.11 -17.34
CA LEU A 223 -10.09 -1.80 -17.94
C LEU A 223 -11.39 -1.31 -18.63
N PRO A 224 -11.47 -0.05 -19.10
CA PRO A 224 -12.61 0.44 -19.88
C PRO A 224 -12.97 -0.41 -21.09
N SER A 225 -11.99 -1.12 -21.66
CA SER A 225 -12.20 -2.07 -22.76
C SER A 225 -12.91 -3.38 -22.34
N GLY A 226 -13.20 -3.56 -21.05
CA GLY A 226 -13.73 -4.80 -20.47
C GLY A 226 -12.69 -5.91 -20.28
N ARG A 227 -11.46 -5.72 -20.77
CA ARG A 227 -10.37 -6.70 -20.63
C ARG A 227 -9.56 -6.45 -19.36
N SER A 228 -8.96 -7.51 -18.83
CA SER A 228 -7.91 -7.39 -17.82
C SER A 228 -6.73 -6.61 -18.40
N TYR A 229 -6.02 -5.85 -17.57
CA TYR A 229 -4.72 -5.28 -17.94
C TYR A 229 -3.73 -6.37 -18.38
N TYR A 230 -3.85 -7.58 -17.82
CA TYR A 230 -3.00 -8.72 -18.11
C TYR A 230 -3.59 -9.69 -19.15
N HIS A 231 -4.60 -9.26 -19.93
CA HIS A 231 -5.18 -10.13 -20.94
C HIS A 231 -4.12 -10.62 -21.94
N GLY A 232 -4.12 -11.93 -22.20
CA GLY A 232 -3.14 -12.59 -23.08
C GLY A 232 -1.91 -13.12 -22.33
N TYR A 233 -1.74 -12.77 -21.06
CA TYR A 233 -0.67 -13.27 -20.22
C TYR A 233 -1.21 -14.32 -19.25
N ALA A 234 -0.64 -15.53 -19.28
CA ALA A 234 -0.93 -16.61 -18.34
C ALA A 234 -2.43 -16.91 -18.13
N GLY A 235 -3.25 -16.73 -19.18
CA GLY A 235 -4.70 -16.97 -19.12
C GLY A 235 -5.51 -15.95 -18.30
N ASN A 236 -4.92 -14.81 -17.94
CA ASN A 236 -5.62 -13.79 -17.16
C ASN A 236 -6.79 -13.16 -17.94
N ALA A 237 -7.92 -13.02 -17.25
CA ALA A 237 -9.13 -12.38 -17.76
C ALA A 237 -9.81 -11.58 -16.64
N ALA A 238 -10.56 -10.55 -17.01
CA ALA A 238 -11.39 -9.84 -16.06
C ALA A 238 -12.57 -10.73 -15.66
N THR A 239 -12.88 -10.79 -14.38
CA THR A 239 -13.95 -11.63 -13.81
C THR A 239 -15.23 -10.84 -13.56
N MET A 240 -15.20 -9.53 -13.79
CA MET A 240 -16.38 -8.65 -13.80
C MET A 240 -16.34 -7.67 -14.97
N SER A 241 -17.51 -7.15 -15.36
CA SER A 241 -17.61 -6.15 -16.43
C SER A 241 -17.19 -4.75 -15.95
N TRP A 242 -16.74 -3.91 -16.88
CA TRP A 242 -16.43 -2.51 -16.59
C TRP A 242 -17.63 -1.77 -15.97
N THR A 243 -18.83 -1.97 -16.50
CA THR A 243 -20.07 -1.35 -15.99
C THR A 243 -20.34 -1.74 -14.54
N ALA A 244 -20.17 -3.02 -14.18
CA ALA A 244 -20.35 -3.48 -12.81
C ALA A 244 -19.28 -2.88 -11.88
N PHE A 245 -18.03 -2.82 -12.34
CA PHE A 245 -16.93 -2.23 -11.58
C PHE A 245 -17.13 -0.73 -11.33
N ASP A 246 -17.45 0.04 -12.38
CA ASP A 246 -17.71 1.49 -12.31
C ASP A 246 -18.91 1.82 -11.41
N SER A 247 -20.01 1.07 -11.57
CA SER A 247 -21.22 1.27 -10.75
C SER A 247 -21.00 0.93 -9.27
N ALA A 248 -20.16 -0.06 -8.97
CA ALA A 248 -19.77 -0.37 -7.60
C ALA A 248 -18.87 0.73 -7.02
N MET A 249 -17.87 1.17 -7.78
CA MET A 249 -16.94 2.21 -7.36
C MET A 249 -17.65 3.57 -7.17
N ALA A 250 -18.62 3.92 -8.01
CA ALA A 250 -19.42 5.14 -7.84
C ALA A 250 -20.22 5.16 -6.54
N ARG A 251 -20.70 4.00 -6.07
CA ARG A 251 -21.38 3.85 -4.77
C ARG A 251 -20.43 3.85 -3.58
N ILE A 252 -19.14 3.61 -3.79
CA ILE A 252 -18.13 3.60 -2.73
C ILE A 252 -17.47 4.98 -2.62
N MET A 253 -17.24 5.63 -3.75
CA MET A 253 -16.61 6.94 -3.87
C MET A 253 -17.50 7.84 -4.74
N PRO A 254 -18.56 8.43 -4.15
CA PRO A 254 -19.41 9.39 -4.83
C PRO A 254 -18.59 10.67 -5.05
N GLY A 255 -18.24 10.93 -6.30
CA GLY A 255 -17.33 11.99 -6.73
C GLY A 255 -17.09 11.93 -8.23
#